data_AF-H0EWE1-F1
#
_entry.id   AF-H0EWE1-F1
#
_cell.length_a   1.000
_cell.length_b   1.000
_cell.length_c   1.000
_cell.angle_alpha   90.00
_cell.angle_beta   90.00
_cell.angle_gamma   90.00
#
_symmetry.space_group_name_H-M   'P 1'
#
loop_
_entity.id
_entity.type
_entity.pdbx_description
1 polymer ?
#
loop_
_entity_poly.entity_id
_entity_poly.type
_entity_poly.pdbx_seq_one_letter_code
_entity_poly.pdbx_strand_id
1 'polypeptide(L)'
;MSSVNSQIQDRTLSLPRIMCLHGGGTNAKIFRMQCRALIAQLKSEFRFVFAEAPFISEAGPDVMRLIEWNGEHRMPWKSNDVLLVADAIRALAKQENIAA
;
A
#
# COMPACT_ATOMS: atom_id res chain seq x y z
N MET A 1 -25.69 -21.88 -23.20
CA MET A 1 -24.24 -21.74 -23.42
C MET A 1 -23.85 -20.33 -22.98
N SER A 2 -23.59 -20.20 -21.67
CA SER A 2 -22.27 -19.83 -21.09
C SER A 2 -21.92 -18.37 -21.38
N SER A 3 -21.87 -17.48 -20.38
CA SER A 3 -20.68 -17.42 -19.53
C SER A 3 -20.96 -17.00 -18.08
N VAL A 4 -20.20 -17.65 -17.21
CA VAL A 4 -20.17 -17.57 -15.75
C VAL A 4 -19.83 -16.14 -15.29
N ASN A 5 -20.78 -15.49 -14.62
CA ASN A 5 -20.55 -14.21 -13.96
C ASN A 5 -20.12 -14.49 -12.50
N SER A 6 -18.96 -15.11 -12.30
CA SER A 6 -18.38 -15.24 -10.96
C SER A 6 -17.69 -13.91 -10.63
N GLN A 7 -18.46 -12.97 -10.10
CA GLN A 7 -17.92 -11.86 -9.34
C GLN A 7 -17.00 -12.46 -8.27
N ILE A 8 -15.68 -12.33 -8.42
CA ILE A 8 -14.74 -12.71 -7.38
C ILE A 8 -15.05 -11.78 -6.22
N GLN A 9 -15.79 -12.29 -5.24
CA GLN A 9 -16.21 -11.52 -4.09
C GLN A 9 -14.95 -11.18 -3.29
N ASP A 10 -14.61 -9.89 -3.24
CA ASP A 10 -13.45 -9.43 -2.48
C ASP A 10 -13.69 -9.71 -0.99
N ARG A 11 -13.01 -10.74 -0.48
CA ARG A 11 -13.15 -11.22 0.90
C ARG A 11 -12.57 -10.25 1.92
N THR A 12 -11.88 -9.21 1.47
CA THR A 12 -11.32 -8.16 2.34
C THR A 12 -12.30 -7.02 2.59
N LEU A 13 -13.53 -7.10 2.05
CA LEU A 13 -14.53 -6.04 2.20
C LEU A 13 -14.93 -5.76 3.65
N SER A 14 -14.90 -6.80 4.50
CA SER A 14 -15.19 -6.72 5.94
C SER A 14 -14.01 -6.21 6.78
N LEU A 15 -12.80 -6.19 6.23
CA LEU A 15 -11.62 -5.73 6.96
C LEU A 15 -11.64 -4.20 7.14
N PRO A 16 -11.12 -3.70 8.27
CA PRO A 16 -10.88 -2.28 8.46
C PRO A 16 -10.02 -1.69 7.35
N ARG A 17 -10.27 -0.42 7.01
CA ARG A 17 -9.65 0.24 5.86
C ARG A 17 -8.58 1.23 6.30
N ILE A 18 -7.41 1.13 5.67
CA ILE A 18 -6.35 2.15 5.77
C ILE A 18 -6.39 2.97 4.48
N MET A 19 -6.71 4.26 4.62
CA MET A 19 -6.67 5.21 3.51
C MET A 19 -5.22 5.67 3.29
N CYS A 20 -4.74 5.49 2.07
CA CYS A 20 -3.37 5.79 1.67
C CYS A 20 -3.37 6.99 0.72
N LEU A 21 -2.86 8.12 1.21
CA LEU A 21 -2.72 9.36 0.44
C LEU A 21 -1.27 9.51 -0.01
N HIS A 22 -1.05 9.70 -1.31
CA HIS A 22 0.28 9.90 -1.86
C HIS A 22 0.71 11.38 -1.76
N GLY A 23 2.01 11.65 -1.80
CA GLY A 23 2.56 13.01 -1.86
C GLY A 23 2.50 13.62 -3.27
N GLY A 24 2.89 14.89 -3.40
CA GLY A 24 3.11 15.52 -4.71
C GLY A 24 4.24 14.82 -5.48
N GLY A 25 4.11 14.78 -6.82
CA GLY A 25 5.10 14.17 -7.70
C GLY A 25 5.13 12.64 -7.71
N THR A 26 4.09 12.00 -7.18
CA THR A 26 3.82 10.56 -7.26
C THR A 26 2.32 10.31 -7.53
N ASN A 27 1.89 9.06 -7.59
CA ASN A 27 0.50 8.67 -7.81
C ASN A 27 0.13 7.44 -6.96
N ALA A 28 -1.15 7.06 -6.94
CA ALA A 28 -1.65 5.94 -6.14
C ALA A 28 -0.94 4.62 -6.46
N LYS A 29 -0.59 4.39 -7.73
CA LYS A 29 0.11 3.18 -8.17
C LYS A 29 1.54 3.12 -7.63
N ILE A 30 2.27 4.22 -7.69
CA ILE A 30 3.65 4.31 -7.18
C ILE A 30 3.65 4.18 -5.65
N PHE A 31 2.73 4.87 -4.97
CA PHE A 31 2.63 4.77 -3.52
C PHE A 31 2.29 3.34 -3.06
N ARG A 32 1.41 2.64 -3.78
CA ARG A 32 1.15 1.21 -3.54
C ARG A 32 2.42 0.35 -3.63
N MET A 33 3.27 0.57 -4.63
CA MET A 33 4.53 -0.16 -4.78
C MET A 33 5.54 0.17 -3.67
N GLN A 34 5.58 1.42 -3.21
CA GLN A 34 6.39 1.85 -2.08
C GLN A 34 5.93 1.17 -0.79
N CYS A 35 4.63 1.00 -0.58
CA CYS A 35 4.03 0.32 0.57
C CYS A 35 4.05 -1.22 0.52
N ARG A 36 4.62 -1.86 -0.52
CA ARG A 36 4.50 -3.32 -0.73
C ARG A 36 4.86 -4.19 0.49
N ALA A 37 5.91 -3.80 1.23
CA ALA A 37 6.36 -4.55 2.41
C ALA A 37 5.35 -4.42 3.57
N LEU A 38 4.82 -3.22 3.78
CA LEU A 38 3.80 -2.96 4.78
C LEU A 38 2.48 -3.68 4.46
N ILE A 39 2.06 -3.65 3.18
CA ILE A 39 0.89 -4.40 2.70
C ILE A 39 1.09 -5.90 2.99
N ALA A 40 2.28 -6.45 2.70
CA ALA A 40 2.54 -7.86 2.94
C ALA A 40 2.38 -8.26 4.41
N GLN A 41 2.73 -7.37 5.35
CA GLN A 41 2.60 -7.60 6.79
C GLN A 41 1.16 -7.50 7.30
N LEU A 42 0.31 -6.67 6.68
CA LEU A 42 -0.99 -6.28 7.24
C LEU A 42 -2.20 -6.74 6.41
N LYS A 43 -1.99 -7.33 5.22
CA LYS A 43 -3.07 -7.65 4.26
C LYS A 43 -4.14 -8.62 4.78
N SER A 44 -3.86 -9.41 5.83
CA SER A 44 -4.84 -10.31 6.45
C SER A 44 -5.74 -9.60 7.46
N GLU A 45 -5.31 -8.44 7.96
CA GLU A 45 -5.96 -7.69 9.04
C GLU A 45 -6.61 -6.42 8.51
N PHE A 46 -6.05 -5.80 7.46
CA PHE A 46 -6.49 -4.52 6.92
C PHE A 46 -6.61 -4.52 5.39
N ARG A 47 -7.57 -3.74 4.89
CA ARG A 47 -7.69 -3.40 3.48
C ARG A 47 -7.07 -2.03 3.19
N PHE A 48 -6.08 -1.99 2.31
CA PHE A 48 -5.43 -0.74 1.89
C PHE A 48 -6.17 -0.10 0.71
N VAL A 49 -6.56 1.16 0.85
CA VAL A 49 -7.26 1.95 -0.17
C VAL A 49 -6.36 3.10 -0.60
N PHE A 50 -5.87 3.07 -1.83
CA PHE A 50 -4.98 4.10 -2.38
C PHE A 50 -5.80 5.06 -3.23
N ALA A 51 -5.86 6.32 -2.82
CA ALA A 51 -6.56 7.36 -3.56
C ALA A 51 -5.62 8.06 -4.55
N GLU A 52 -6.16 8.43 -5.71
CA GLU A 52 -5.47 9.24 -6.72
C GLU A 52 -5.90 10.70 -6.57
N ALA A 53 -4.94 11.61 -6.52
CA ALA A 53 -5.24 13.04 -6.47
C ALA A 53 -5.76 13.55 -7.84
N PRO A 54 -6.68 14.54 -7.88
CA PRO A 54 -7.23 15.05 -9.13
C PRO A 54 -6.32 16.08 -9.83
N PHE A 55 -5.25 16.53 -9.18
CA PHE A 55 -4.34 17.54 -9.70
C PHE A 55 -3.03 16.91 -10.17
N ILE A 56 -2.69 17.15 -11.43
CA ILE A 56 -1.45 16.67 -12.05
C ILE A 56 -0.29 17.52 -11.52
N SER A 57 0.83 16.86 -11.20
CA SER A 57 2.10 17.52 -10.91
C SER A 57 3.22 16.88 -11.73
N GLU A 58 4.34 17.59 -11.88
CA GLU A 58 5.57 16.96 -12.35
C GLU A 58 6.03 15.88 -11.36
N ALA A 59 6.72 14.86 -11.87
CA ALA A 59 7.25 13.80 -11.01
C ALA A 59 8.33 14.35 -10.08
N GLY A 60 8.36 13.85 -8.84
CA GLY A 60 9.44 14.16 -7.92
C GLY A 60 10.79 13.66 -8.45
N PRO A 61 11.92 14.21 -7.97
CA PRO A 61 13.26 13.85 -8.45
C PRO A 61 13.55 12.34 -8.40
N ASP A 62 12.95 11.60 -7.46
CA ASP A 62 13.09 10.14 -7.30
C ASP A 62 11.93 9.31 -7.86
N VAL A 63 11.00 9.93 -8.60
CA VAL A 63 9.79 9.28 -9.13
C VAL A 63 9.81 9.18 -10.67
N MET A 64 10.76 9.85 -11.32
CA MET A 64 11.01 9.73 -12.75
C MET A 64 11.44 8.32 -13.15
N ARG A 65 11.14 7.94 -14.39
CA ARG A 65 11.40 6.59 -14.94
C ARG A 65 12.91 6.36 -15.12
N LEU A 66 13.59 5.94 -14.06
CA LEU A 66 14.96 5.43 -14.12
C LEU A 66 14.92 3.92 -14.44
N ILE A 67 15.37 3.53 -15.64
CA ILE A 67 15.81 2.16 -15.91
C ILE A 67 17.31 2.22 -16.17
N GLU A 68 18.11 1.86 -15.17
CA GLU A 68 19.47 1.38 -15.36
C GLU A 68 19.73 0.23 -14.37
N TRP A 69 20.10 -0.92 -14.91
CA TRP A 69 20.52 -2.11 -14.16
C TRP A 69 21.94 -2.47 -14.57
N ASN A 70 22.88 -2.35 -13.62
CA ASN A 70 23.86 -3.39 -13.30
C ASN A 70 24.54 -3.04 -11.96
N GLY A 71 23.79 -3.09 -10.86
CA GLY A 71 24.30 -2.85 -9.51
C GLY A 71 23.24 -3.07 -8.45
N GLU A 72 23.57 -3.86 -7.42
CA GLU A 72 22.70 -4.30 -6.32
C GLU A 72 22.25 -3.18 -5.36
N HIS A 73 21.60 -2.10 -5.79
CA HIS A 73 21.27 -1.01 -4.88
C HIS A 73 19.85 -0.42 -5.01
N ARG A 74 19.11 -0.58 -3.89
CA ARG A 74 17.85 0.03 -3.39
C ARG A 74 16.57 -0.72 -3.78
N MET A 75 15.69 -1.13 -2.85
CA MET A 75 15.30 -0.58 -1.55
C MET A 75 15.19 -1.67 -0.46
N PRO A 76 15.96 -1.62 0.65
CA PRO A 76 15.50 -2.20 1.88
C PRO A 76 14.71 -1.10 2.61
N TRP A 77 13.39 -1.24 2.66
CA TRP A 77 12.84 -1.05 4.00
C TRP A 77 13.59 -2.08 4.84
N LYS A 78 14.48 -1.66 5.76
CA LYS A 78 15.05 -2.64 6.67
C LYS A 78 13.84 -3.28 7.34
N SER A 79 13.72 -4.60 7.28
CA SER A 79 12.50 -5.30 7.70
C SER A 79 12.00 -4.83 9.07
N ASN A 80 12.94 -4.47 9.96
CA ASN A 80 12.68 -3.87 11.26
C ASN A 80 11.82 -2.60 11.20
N ASP A 81 12.07 -1.67 10.28
CA ASP A 81 11.32 -0.41 10.20
C ASP A 81 9.86 -0.66 9.78
N VAL A 82 9.62 -1.61 8.89
CA VAL A 82 8.27 -2.00 8.47
C VAL A 82 7.51 -2.68 9.60
N LEU A 83 8.19 -3.53 10.37
CA LEU A 83 7.59 -4.20 11.52
C LEU A 83 7.19 -3.19 12.61
N LEU A 84 8.05 -2.22 12.91
CA LEU A 84 7.74 -1.16 13.89
C LEU A 84 6.49 -0.38 13.50
N VAL A 85 6.35 -0.02 12.22
CA VAL A 85 5.15 0.67 11.72
C VAL A 85 3.92 -0.24 11.74
N ALA A 86 4.06 -1.51 11.35
CA ALA A 86 2.97 -2.48 11.37
C ALA A 86 2.44 -2.71 12.80
N ASP A 87 3.33 -2.83 13.77
CA ASP A 87 2.98 -3.03 15.18
C ASP A 87 2.32 -1.79 15.77
N ALA A 88 2.80 -0.59 15.41
CA ALA A 88 2.13 0.65 15.79
C ALA A 88 0.69 0.73 15.24
N ILE A 89 0.47 0.32 13.98
CA ILE A 89 -0.87 0.26 13.37
C ILE A 89 -1.76 -0.72 14.13
N ARG A 90 -1.27 -1.92 14.45
CA ARG A 90 -2.02 -2.92 15.23
C ARG A 90 -2.35 -2.42 16.63
N ALA A 91 -1.39 -1.81 17.32
CA ALA A 91 -1.59 -1.27 18.66
C ALA A 91 -2.69 -0.20 18.67
N LEU A 92 -2.67 0.72 17.71
CA LEU A 92 -3.72 1.72 17.55
C LEU A 92 -5.07 1.08 17.22
N ALA A 93 -5.11 0.13 16.29
CA ALA A 93 -6.36 -0.56 15.94
C ALA A 93 -6.97 -1.30 17.15
N LYS A 94 -6.15 -1.88 18.01
CA LYS A 94 -6.58 -2.51 19.26
C LYS A 94 -7.11 -1.49 20.26
N GLN A 95 -6.41 -0.37 20.45
CA GLN A 95 -6.84 0.71 21.36
C GLN A 95 -8.21 1.27 20.95
N GLU A 96 -8.42 1.46 19.64
CA GLU A 96 -9.64 2.05 19.10
C GLU A 96 -10.73 1.02 18.78
N ASN A 97 -10.52 -0.27 19.10
CA ASN A 97 -11.46 -1.38 18.82
C ASN A 97 -11.85 -1.51 17.33
N ILE A 98 -10.90 -1.21 16.43
CA ILE A 98 -11.11 -1.22 14.97
C ILE A 98 -10.87 -2.63 14.40
N ALA A 99 -10.10 -3.49 15.07
CA ALA A 99 -9.87 -4.89 14.67
C ALA A 99 -10.09 -5.83 15.86
N ALA A 100 -11.10 -6.71 15.76
CA ALA A 100 -11.43 -7.78 16.70
C ALA A 100 -11.37 -9.14 16.00
#